data_AF-A0AAE4BY51-F1
#
_entry.id   AF-A0AAE4BY51-F1
#
_cell.length_a   1.000
_cell.length_b   1.000
_cell.length_c   1.000
_cell.angle_alpha   90.00
_cell.angle_beta   90.00
_cell.angle_gamma   90.00
#
_symmetry.space_group_name_H-M   'P 1'
#
loop_
_entity.id
_entity.type
_entity.pdbx_description
1 polymer ?
#
loop_
_entity_poly.entity_id
_entity_poly.type
_entity_poly.pdbx_seq_one_letter_code
_entity_poly.pdbx_strand_id
1 'polypeptide(L)' 'MLPGADPYVTFQHPGLEFLYFLSGEVRYRYGGRTAEVRAGDSLLFEATALHGIEAIQSAPVSYM' A
#
# COMPACT_ATOMS: atom_id res chain seq x y z
N MET A 1 -10.00 0.06 -4.87
CA MET A 1 -9.71 1.33 -5.59
C MET A 1 -10.79 1.59 -6.63
N LEU A 2 -11.07 2.86 -6.94
CA LEU A 2 -11.93 3.22 -8.07
C LEU A 2 -11.31 2.75 -9.40
N PRO A 3 -12.11 2.44 -10.44
CA PRO A 3 -11.56 2.10 -11.76
C PRO A 3 -10.69 3.24 -12.30
N GLY A 4 -9.42 2.95 -12.62
CA GLY A 4 -8.48 3.94 -13.17
C GLY A 4 -7.58 4.67 -12.15
N ALA A 5 -7.51 4.22 -10.90
CA ALA A 5 -6.52 4.74 -9.95
C ALA A 5 -5.11 4.23 -10.28
N ASP A 6 -4.20 5.15 -10.56
CA ASP A 6 -2.79 4.84 -10.81
C ASP A 6 -2.01 4.59 -9.50
N PRO A 7 -0.94 3.79 -9.54
CA PRO A 7 -0.01 3.66 -8.42
C PRO A 7 0.53 5.03 -7.97
N TYR A 8 0.56 5.26 -6.66
CA TYR A 8 0.99 6.53 -6.07
C TYR A 8 1.86 6.23 -4.85
N VAL A 9 3.09 6.77 -4.84
CA VAL A 9 4.13 6.45 -3.83
C VAL A 9 4.74 7.68 -3.17
N THR A 10 4.12 8.85 -3.37
CA THR A 10 4.63 10.12 -2.86
C THR A 10 3.80 10.65 -1.69
N PHE A 11 3.01 9.79 -1.02
CA PHE A 11 2.20 10.17 0.13
C PHE A 11 3.01 10.07 1.42
N GLN A 12 2.82 11.03 2.32
CA GLN A 12 3.43 11.04 3.65
C GLN A 12 2.60 11.90 4.61
N HIS A 13 2.53 11.51 5.88
CA HIS A 13 1.89 12.29 6.95
C HIS A 13 2.40 11.85 8.33
N PRO A 14 2.23 12.67 9.39
CA PRO A 14 2.55 12.24 10.74
C PRO A 14 1.69 11.06 11.20
N GLY A 15 2.26 10.24 12.10
CA GLY A 15 1.56 9.14 12.77
C GLY A 15 1.96 7.75 12.27
N LEU A 16 1.32 6.74 12.85
CA LEU A 16 1.42 5.35 12.43
C LEU A 16 0.27 5.03 11.48
N GLU A 17 0.58 4.34 10.38
CA GLU A 17 -0.40 3.77 9.49
C GLU A 17 -0.41 2.25 9.63
N PHE A 18 -1.62 1.70 9.77
CA PHE A 18 -1.87 0.27 9.74
C PHE A 18 -2.75 -0.02 8.53
N LEU A 19 -2.33 -0.97 7.69
CA LEU A 19 -3.09 -1.44 6.56
C LEU A 19 -3.37 -2.92 6.71
N TYR A 20 -4.62 -3.32 6.54
CA TYR A 20 -4.99 -4.73 6.41
C TYR A 20 -5.60 -4.99 5.03
N PHE A 21 -4.92 -5.82 4.23
CA PHE A 21 -5.33 -6.07 2.85
C PHE A 21 -6.47 -7.09 2.78
N LEU A 22 -7.58 -6.68 2.17
CA LEU A 22 -8.80 -7.48 2.01
C LEU A 22 -8.88 -8.18 0.65
N SER A 23 -8.28 -7.61 -0.39
CA SER A 23 -8.25 -8.18 -1.74
C SER A 23 -7.04 -7.67 -2.55
N GLY A 24 -6.70 -8.43 -3.60
CA GLY A 24 -5.64 -8.07 -4.54
C GLY A 24 -4.24 -8.44 -4.05
N GLU A 25 -3.26 -8.08 -4.89
CA GLU A 25 -1.83 -8.25 -4.65
C GLU A 25 -1.10 -7.03 -5.20
N VAL A 26 -0.24 -6.44 -4.37
CA VAL A 26 0.49 -5.21 -4.69
C VAL A 26 1.94 -5.29 -4.25
N ARG A 27 2.77 -4.52 -4.94
CA ARG A 27 4.04 -4.08 -4.38
C ARG A 27 3.82 -2.75 -3.67
N TYR A 28 4.02 -2.73 -2.36
CA TYR A 28 3.87 -1.53 -1.54
C TYR A 28 5.24 -0.94 -1.21
N ARG A 29 5.43 0.37 -1.42
CA ARG A 29 6.64 1.10 -1.08
C ARG A 29 6.50 1.72 0.30
N TYR A 30 7.56 1.63 1.08
CA TYR A 30 7.75 2.36 2.33
C TYR A 30 9.19 2.88 2.39
N GLY A 31 9.38 4.19 2.24
CA GLY A 31 10.67 4.83 2.08
C GLY A 31 11.45 4.24 0.89
N GLY A 32 12.66 3.77 1.14
CA GLY A 32 13.52 3.11 0.15
C GLY A 32 13.30 1.61 0.00
N ARG A 33 12.25 1.04 0.63
CA ARG A 33 11.98 -0.41 0.64
C ARG A 33 10.65 -0.72 -0.02
N THR A 34 10.53 -1.93 -0.53
CA THR A 34 9.28 -2.47 -1.09
C THR A 34 8.94 -3.80 -0.43
N ALA A 35 7.65 -4.07 -0.27
CA ALA A 35 7.12 -5.33 0.20
C ALA A 35 6.04 -5.83 -0.77
N GLU A 36 6.02 -7.15 -0.99
CA GLU A 36 4.90 -7.81 -1.67
C GLU A 36 3.82 -8.09 -0.64
N VAL A 37 2.60 -7.63 -0.90
CA VAL A 37 1.48 -7.67 0.05
C VAL A 37 0.22 -8.13 -0.67
N ARG A 38 -0.48 -9.10 -0.09
CA ARG A 38 -1.69 -9.71 -0.66
C ARG A 38 -2.80 -9.80 0.39
N ALA A 39 -3.99 -10.21 -0.05
CA ALA A 39 -5.13 -10.42 0.83
C ALA A 39 -4.76 -11.28 2.07
N GLY A 40 -5.07 -10.77 3.26
CA GLY A 40 -4.75 -11.38 4.56
C GLY A 40 -3.46 -10.86 5.20
N ASP A 41 -2.60 -10.19 4.46
CA ASP A 41 -1.39 -9.56 5.01
C ASP A 41 -1.71 -8.21 5.65
N SER A 42 -0.82 -7.76 6.54
CA SER A 42 -0.89 -6.44 7.17
C SER A 42 0.46 -5.72 7.13
N LEU A 43 0.38 -4.39 7.09
CA LEU A 43 1.52 -3.49 7.25
C LEU A 43 1.28 -2.58 8.45
N LEU A 44 2.34 -2.30 9.22
CA LEU A 44 2.37 -1.27 10.26
C LEU A 44 3.68 -0.49 10.11
N PHE A 45 3.59 0.83 9.93
CA PHE A 45 4.76 1.66 9.71
C PHE A 45 4.53 3.13 10.08
N GLU A 46 5.63 3.88 10.21
CA GLU A 46 5.60 5.33 10.45
C GLU A 46 5.29 6.09 9.16
N ALA A 47 4.11 6.67 9.03
CA ALA A 47 3.63 7.30 7.80
C ALA A 47 4.43 8.54 7.36
N THR A 48 5.44 8.94 8.14
CA THR A 48 6.33 10.06 7.81
C THR A 48 7.28 9.76 6.65
N ALA A 49 7.56 8.49 6.35
CA ALA A 49 8.28 8.10 5.14
C ALA A 49 7.33 8.06 3.94
N LEU A 50 7.83 8.37 2.74
CA LEU A 50 7.04 8.23 1.50
C LEU A 50 6.52 6.79 1.35
N HIS A 51 5.22 6.64 1.15
CA HIS A 51 4.59 5.33 1.06
C HIS A 51 3.46 5.29 0.03
N GLY A 52 3.08 4.08 -0.32
CA GLY A 52 1.93 3.79 -1.18
C GLY A 52 2.15 2.62 -2.13
N ILE A 53 1.15 2.35 -2.96
CA ILE A 53 1.20 1.24 -3.93
C ILE A 53 2.13 1.64 -5.09
N GLU A 54 3.21 0.90 -5.30
CA GLU A 54 4.13 1.06 -6.43
C GLU A 54 3.62 0.34 -7.67
N ALA A 55 3.05 -0.86 -7.50
CA ALA A 55 2.50 -1.64 -8.60
C ALA A 55 1.33 -2.50 -8.13
N ILE A 56 0.32 -2.65 -8.99
CA ILE A 56 -0.80 -3.57 -8.80
C ILE A 56 -0.50 -4.82 -9.63
N GLN A 57 -0.45 -5.98 -8.96
CA GLN A 57 -0.18 -7.27 -9.60
C GLN A 57 -1.47 -8.06 -9.81
N SER A 58 -2.40 -7.97 -8.86
CA SER A 58 -3.73 -8.54 -8.96
C SER A 58 -4.78 -7.57 -8.45
N ALA A 59 -5.81 -7.34 -9.25
CA ALA A 59 -6.92 -6.44 -8.98
C ALA A 59 -8.23 -7.25 -8.80
N PRO A 60 -9.25 -6.69 -8.09
CA PRO A 60 -9.25 -5.41 -7.40
C PRO A 60 -8.38 -5.42 -6.12
N VAL A 61 -7.94 -4.24 -5.70
CA VAL A 61 -7.22 -4.02 -4.43
C VAL A 61 -8.12 -3.26 -3.46
N SER A 62 -8.26 -3.78 -2.24
CA SER A 62 -8.91 -3.12 -1.11
C SER A 62 -8.18 -3.43 0.19
N TYR A 63 -8.18 -2.47 1.11
CA TYR A 63 -7.61 -2.58 2.45
C TYR A 63 -8.41 -1.70 3.41
N MET A 64 -8.27 -1.96 4.71
CA MET A 64 -8.72 -1.10 5.80
C MET A 64 -7.59 -0.20 6.28
#